data_AF-A0A7Y7YGP3-F1
#
_entry.id   AF-A0A7Y7YGP3-F1
#
_cell.length_a   1.000
_cell.length_b   1.000
_cell.length_c   1.000
_cell.angle_alpha   90.00
_cell.angle_beta   90.00
_cell.angle_gamma   90.00
#
_symmetry.space_group_name_H-M   'P 1'
#
loop_
_entity.id
_entity.type
_entity.pdbx_description
1 polymer ?
#
loop_
_entity_poly.entity_id
_entity_poly.type
_entity_poly.pdbx_seq_one_letter_code
_entity_poly.pdbx_strand_id
1 'polypeptide(L)'
;MASVRPAAPAPQISTSTSPCAFISTSICVICTYKCQAGAETVSTKNVQNTHINAQIRELHGALVEIVGVMNRPQRDEAMVREAGIALDRALFPLLVLVERLGPIGVVELADRVGRDYTTVSRQVAKLDSLGLVERQENANDRRVREAVITAKGKAMTDRIDAARERMGQGIFATWEHQDVADLVRLIRRFADDLKGDD
;
A
#
# COMPACT_ATOMS: atom_id res chain seq x y z
N MET A 1 -59.24 -39.68 38.48
CA MET A 1 -58.81 -38.36 39.02
C MET A 1 -57.77 -37.79 38.08
N ALA A 2 -58.18 -36.84 37.24
CA ALA A 2 -57.33 -36.21 36.23
C ALA A 2 -56.40 -35.19 36.92
N SER A 3 -55.10 -35.41 36.85
CA SER A 3 -54.09 -34.48 37.35
C SER A 3 -53.61 -33.60 36.20
N VAL A 4 -54.05 -32.35 36.23
CA VAL A 4 -53.67 -31.27 35.30
C VAL A 4 -52.21 -30.90 35.58
N ARG A 5 -51.33 -31.12 34.60
CA ARG A 5 -49.94 -30.62 34.65
C ARG A 5 -49.89 -29.15 34.20
N PRO A 6 -49.11 -28.28 34.88
CA PRO A 6 -49.00 -26.87 34.53
C PRO A 6 -48.09 -26.63 33.31
N ALA A 7 -48.38 -25.54 32.59
CA ALA A 7 -47.69 -25.08 31.40
C ALA A 7 -46.22 -24.71 31.67
N ALA A 8 -45.34 -25.04 30.71
CA ALA A 8 -43.91 -24.73 30.76
C ALA A 8 -43.62 -23.23 30.57
N PRO A 9 -42.65 -22.63 31.28
CA PRO A 9 -42.25 -21.25 31.10
C PRO A 9 -41.40 -21.05 29.83
N ALA A 10 -41.52 -19.86 29.23
CA ALA A 10 -40.79 -19.41 28.04
C ALA A 10 -39.25 -19.40 28.24
N PRO A 11 -38.45 -19.58 27.17
CA PRO A 11 -37.00 -19.66 27.29
C PRO A 11 -36.38 -18.32 27.69
N GLN A 12 -35.55 -18.35 28.73
CA GLN A 12 -34.70 -17.21 29.13
C GLN A 12 -33.46 -17.18 28.23
N ILE A 13 -33.27 -16.08 27.51
CA ILE A 13 -32.05 -15.82 26.75
C ILE A 13 -30.96 -15.41 27.74
N SER A 14 -30.07 -16.35 28.04
CA SER A 14 -28.83 -16.13 28.77
C SER A 14 -27.86 -15.36 27.87
N THR A 15 -27.62 -14.08 28.16
CA THR A 15 -26.47 -13.36 27.61
C THR A 15 -25.23 -13.77 28.38
N SER A 16 -24.48 -14.71 27.79
CA SER A 16 -23.12 -15.03 28.22
C SER A 16 -22.20 -13.86 27.89
N THR A 17 -21.91 -13.03 28.89
CA THR A 17 -20.69 -12.22 28.93
C THR A 17 -19.56 -13.10 29.44
N SER A 18 -18.62 -13.46 28.56
CA SER A 18 -17.26 -13.84 28.95
C SER A 18 -16.26 -12.93 28.24
N PRO A 19 -15.21 -12.46 28.96
CA PRO A 19 -14.31 -11.42 28.49
C PRO A 19 -13.13 -12.03 27.73
N CYS A 20 -12.80 -11.48 26.56
CA CYS A 20 -11.46 -11.58 26.01
C CYS A 20 -10.83 -10.19 26.01
N ALA A 21 -10.10 -9.96 27.08
CA ALA A 21 -9.18 -8.86 27.29
C ALA A 21 -7.95 -9.02 26.37
N PHE A 22 -7.54 -7.91 25.74
CA PHE A 22 -6.19 -7.54 25.28
C PHE A 22 -5.58 -8.42 24.16
N ILE A 23 -5.14 -7.84 23.03
CA ILE A 23 -3.89 -7.07 22.81
C ILE A 23 -4.20 -6.08 21.66
N SER A 24 -4.27 -4.75 21.92
CA SER A 24 -3.18 -3.76 21.74
C SER A 24 -2.79 -3.53 20.26
N THR A 25 -2.70 -2.34 19.66
CA THR A 25 -3.06 -0.94 20.00
C THR A 25 -2.99 -0.15 18.67
N SER A 26 -3.80 0.90 18.54
CA SER A 26 -3.72 2.01 17.57
C SER A 26 -4.39 1.86 16.19
N ILE A 27 -5.33 2.70 15.76
CA ILE A 27 -6.21 3.67 16.43
C ILE A 27 -7.31 4.03 15.41
N CYS A 28 -8.56 3.89 15.83
CA CYS A 28 -9.74 4.45 15.21
C CYS A 28 -9.99 5.80 15.91
N VAL A 29 -9.73 6.93 15.24
CA VAL A 29 -9.89 8.30 15.81
C VAL A 29 -10.88 9.15 15.00
N ILE A 30 -11.81 8.54 14.26
CA ILE A 30 -12.81 9.33 13.48
C ILE A 30 -14.27 9.08 13.95
N CYS A 31 -14.51 8.23 14.95
CA CYS A 31 -15.90 7.86 15.31
C CYS A 31 -16.55 8.69 16.43
N THR A 32 -15.98 9.81 16.89
CA THR A 32 -16.48 10.52 18.09
C THR A 32 -16.93 11.97 17.90
N TYR A 33 -17.26 12.43 16.70
CA TYR A 33 -17.89 13.75 16.54
C TYR A 33 -19.23 13.72 15.79
N LYS A 34 -20.25 14.17 16.53
CA LYS A 34 -21.58 14.65 16.09
C LYS A 34 -22.65 13.61 15.78
N CYS A 35 -23.22 13.11 16.88
CA CYS A 35 -24.66 12.95 17.02
C CYS A 35 -25.24 14.22 17.69
N GLN A 36 -25.84 15.14 16.93
CA GLN A 36 -27.09 15.83 17.32
C GLN A 36 -27.59 16.86 16.27
N ALA A 37 -28.82 16.56 15.83
CA ALA A 37 -29.99 17.43 15.62
C ALA A 37 -30.01 18.46 14.47
N GLY A 38 -31.05 18.33 13.62
CA GLY A 38 -31.53 19.36 12.72
C GLY A 38 -32.20 18.75 11.47
N ALA A 39 -33.50 18.55 11.51
CA ALA A 39 -34.29 18.05 10.39
C ALA A 39 -34.34 19.09 9.26
N GLU A 40 -33.74 18.78 8.11
CA GLU A 40 -34.16 19.15 6.75
C GLU A 40 -33.07 18.69 5.74
N THR A 41 -33.48 18.05 4.63
CA THR A 41 -32.66 17.42 3.54
C THR A 41 -32.12 15.99 3.77
N VAL A 42 -32.98 15.03 4.16
CA VAL A 42 -32.56 13.63 4.44
C VAL A 42 -32.56 12.68 3.22
N SER A 43 -33.16 13.04 2.08
CA SER A 43 -33.35 12.05 1.00
C SER A 43 -32.22 11.97 -0.03
N THR A 44 -31.61 13.08 -0.45
CA THR A 44 -30.51 13.08 -1.45
C THR A 44 -29.12 12.90 -0.83
N LYS A 45 -28.86 13.48 0.35
CA LYS A 45 -27.57 13.34 1.06
C LYS A 45 -27.28 11.90 1.51
N ASN A 46 -28.29 11.17 1.98
CA ASN A 46 -28.10 9.77 2.42
C ASN A 46 -27.78 8.84 1.25
N VAL A 47 -28.45 9.01 0.11
CA VAL A 47 -28.22 8.19 -1.11
C VAL A 47 -26.84 8.49 -1.70
N GLN A 48 -26.42 9.76 -1.76
CA GLN A 48 -25.08 10.15 -2.22
C GLN A 48 -23.98 9.58 -1.31
N ASN A 49 -24.17 9.65 0.01
CA ASN A 49 -23.22 9.07 0.96
C ASN A 49 -23.14 7.54 0.84
N THR A 50 -24.25 6.85 0.59
CA THR A 50 -24.25 5.40 0.34
C THR A 50 -23.49 5.04 -0.94
N HIS A 51 -23.66 5.82 -2.01
CA HIS A 51 -22.95 5.61 -3.29
C HIS A 51 -21.44 5.83 -3.14
N ILE A 52 -21.02 6.95 -2.51
CA ILE A 52 -19.61 7.24 -2.26
C ILE A 52 -18.98 6.15 -1.40
N ASN A 53 -19.67 5.67 -0.36
CA ASN A 53 -19.15 4.61 0.50
C ASN A 53 -19.03 3.26 -0.23
N ALA A 54 -19.93 2.96 -1.16
CA ALA A 54 -19.81 1.77 -2.01
C ALA A 54 -18.61 1.89 -2.96
N GLN A 55 -18.44 3.04 -3.60
CA GLN A 55 -17.30 3.32 -4.47
C GLN A 55 -15.96 3.28 -3.72
N ILE A 56 -15.90 3.77 -2.47
CA ILE A 56 -14.70 3.67 -1.62
C ILE A 56 -14.36 2.20 -1.34
N ARG A 57 -15.36 1.34 -1.08
CA ARG A 57 -15.13 -0.11 -0.87
C ARG A 57 -14.62 -0.79 -2.14
N GLU A 58 -15.20 -0.47 -3.29
CA GLU A 58 -14.75 -0.99 -4.58
C GLU A 58 -13.33 -0.53 -4.89
N LEU A 59 -13.01 0.75 -4.69
CA LEU A 59 -11.67 1.30 -4.84
C LEU A 59 -10.67 0.60 -3.92
N HIS A 60 -11.02 0.43 -2.64
CA HIS A 60 -10.17 -0.27 -1.68
C HIS A 60 -9.94 -1.73 -2.11
N GLY A 61 -10.98 -2.42 -2.56
CA GLY A 61 -10.86 -3.78 -3.10
C GLY A 61 -9.90 -3.85 -4.29
N ALA A 62 -10.06 -2.95 -5.28
CA ALA A 62 -9.19 -2.85 -6.43
C ALA A 62 -7.73 -2.55 -6.03
N LEU A 63 -7.50 -1.64 -5.08
CA LEU A 63 -6.16 -1.34 -4.57
C LEU A 63 -5.53 -2.55 -3.89
N VAL A 64 -6.27 -3.29 -3.06
CA VAL A 64 -5.77 -4.51 -2.42
C VAL A 64 -5.42 -5.58 -3.45
N GLU A 65 -6.25 -5.76 -4.48
CA GLU A 65 -5.97 -6.69 -5.58
C GLU A 65 -4.74 -6.27 -6.38
N ILE A 66 -4.62 -4.99 -6.74
CA ILE A 66 -3.45 -4.45 -7.45
C ILE A 66 -2.19 -4.65 -6.62
N VAL A 67 -2.18 -4.22 -5.35
CA VAL A 67 -1.05 -4.37 -4.44
C VAL A 67 -0.71 -5.86 -4.26
N GLY A 68 -1.73 -6.70 -4.10
CA GLY A 68 -1.58 -8.15 -3.96
C GLY A 68 -1.01 -8.83 -5.20
N VAL A 69 -1.32 -8.33 -6.41
CA VAL A 69 -0.73 -8.81 -7.67
C VAL A 69 0.70 -8.27 -7.84
N MET A 70 0.92 -6.98 -7.59
CA MET A 70 2.20 -6.29 -7.80
C MET A 70 3.28 -6.80 -6.84
N ASN A 71 2.94 -7.10 -5.59
CA ASN A 71 3.88 -7.59 -4.58
C ASN A 71 4.12 -9.12 -4.65
N ARG A 72 3.54 -9.83 -5.63
CA ARG A 72 3.78 -11.27 -5.75
C ARG A 72 5.23 -11.54 -6.14
N PRO A 73 5.90 -12.50 -5.49
CA PRO A 73 7.20 -12.99 -5.89
C PRO A 73 7.46 -13.20 -7.37
N GLN A 74 6.47 -13.79 -8.02
CA GLN A 74 6.54 -14.18 -9.41
C GLN A 74 6.59 -12.96 -10.33
N ARG A 75 6.08 -11.80 -9.90
CA ARG A 75 6.14 -10.55 -10.67
C ARG A 75 7.53 -9.93 -10.63
N ASP A 76 8.15 -9.85 -9.46
CA ASP A 76 9.54 -9.38 -9.35
C ASP A 76 10.47 -10.27 -10.19
N GLU A 77 10.28 -11.60 -10.12
CA GLU A 77 11.07 -12.52 -10.91
C GLU A 77 10.81 -12.40 -12.42
N ALA A 78 9.55 -12.22 -12.83
CA ALA A 78 9.22 -11.97 -14.24
C ALA A 78 9.87 -10.67 -14.73
N MET A 79 9.84 -9.62 -13.91
CA MET A 79 10.49 -8.34 -14.20
C MET A 79 12.01 -8.46 -14.31
N VAL A 80 12.64 -9.15 -13.36
CA VAL A 80 14.10 -9.41 -13.36
C VAL A 80 14.51 -10.20 -14.61
N ARG A 81 13.74 -11.24 -14.97
CA ARG A 81 13.97 -12.03 -16.19
C ARG A 81 13.77 -11.20 -17.46
N GLU A 82 12.67 -10.45 -17.54
CA GLU A 82 12.35 -9.60 -18.70
C GLU A 82 13.36 -8.47 -18.90
N ALA A 83 13.89 -7.91 -17.80
CA ALA A 83 14.96 -6.93 -17.85
C ALA A 83 16.33 -7.57 -18.17
N GLY A 84 16.45 -8.89 -18.03
CA GLY A 84 17.68 -9.67 -18.21
C GLY A 84 18.77 -9.37 -17.17
N ILE A 85 18.37 -8.94 -15.97
CA ILE A 85 19.31 -8.50 -14.92
C ILE A 85 19.62 -9.64 -13.96
N ALA A 86 20.88 -9.72 -13.52
CA ALA A 86 21.30 -10.64 -12.46
C ALA A 86 21.33 -9.88 -11.12
N LEU A 87 20.16 -9.72 -10.50
CA LEU A 87 20.01 -9.05 -9.21
C LEU A 87 19.15 -9.91 -8.28
N ASP A 88 19.58 -10.04 -7.03
CA ASP A 88 18.78 -10.69 -6.00
C ASP A 88 17.43 -10.01 -5.88
N ARG A 89 16.35 -10.78 -5.93
CA ARG A 89 14.99 -10.26 -5.90
C ARG A 89 14.71 -9.32 -4.72
N ALA A 90 15.30 -9.59 -3.56
CA ALA A 90 15.08 -8.77 -2.37
C ALA A 90 15.66 -7.34 -2.51
N LEU A 91 16.67 -7.16 -3.36
CA LEU A 91 17.35 -5.90 -3.63
C LEU A 91 16.64 -5.06 -4.71
N PHE A 92 15.87 -5.71 -5.58
CA PHE A 92 15.18 -5.08 -6.70
C PHE A 92 14.27 -3.90 -6.28
N PRO A 93 13.37 -4.04 -5.28
CA PRO A 93 12.50 -2.93 -4.88
C PRO A 93 13.29 -1.73 -4.34
N LEU A 94 14.39 -1.97 -3.64
CA LEU A 94 15.22 -0.90 -3.09
C LEU A 94 15.96 -0.13 -4.18
N LEU A 95 16.53 -0.85 -5.16
CA LEU A 95 17.23 -0.22 -6.27
C LEU A 95 16.29 0.71 -7.07
N VAL A 96 15.07 0.25 -7.33
CA VAL A 96 14.04 1.05 -7.99
C VAL A 96 13.66 2.27 -7.14
N LEU A 97 13.44 2.09 -5.85
CA LEU A 97 13.03 3.19 -4.96
C LEU A 97 14.10 4.28 -4.87
N VAL A 98 15.38 3.90 -4.75
CA VAL A 98 16.50 4.85 -4.73
C VAL A 98 16.59 5.63 -6.05
N GLU A 99 16.35 4.99 -7.20
CA GLU A 99 16.33 5.71 -8.48
C GLU A 99 15.14 6.67 -8.60
N ARG A 100 13.95 6.27 -8.14
CA ARG A 100 12.73 7.06 -8.29
C ARG A 100 12.63 8.24 -7.31
N LEU A 101 13.14 8.06 -6.09
CA LEU A 101 13.08 9.08 -5.03
C LEU A 101 14.33 9.97 -5.02
N GLY A 102 15.41 9.55 -5.69
CA GLY A 102 16.71 10.22 -5.64
C GLY A 102 17.47 9.88 -4.35
N PRO A 103 18.44 10.73 -3.94
CA PRO A 103 19.14 10.56 -2.67
C PRO A 103 18.14 10.40 -1.52
N ILE A 104 18.20 9.26 -0.83
CA ILE A 104 17.26 8.91 0.23
C ILE A 104 17.97 8.29 1.43
N GLY A 105 17.58 8.71 2.63
CA GLY A 105 18.08 8.15 3.87
C GLY A 105 17.68 6.68 4.04
N VAL A 106 18.57 5.84 4.58
CA VAL A 106 18.28 4.40 4.77
C VAL A 106 17.08 4.16 5.69
N VAL A 107 16.83 5.05 6.65
CA VAL A 107 15.66 4.99 7.54
C VAL A 107 14.37 5.26 6.76
N GLU A 108 14.32 6.37 6.02
CA GLU A 108 13.15 6.71 5.20
C GLU A 108 12.88 5.63 4.13
N LEU A 109 13.93 5.08 3.53
CA LEU A 109 13.81 3.97 2.59
C LEU A 109 13.19 2.72 3.24
N ALA A 110 13.51 2.45 4.51
CA ALA A 110 12.94 1.35 5.27
C ALA A 110 11.45 1.55 5.56
N ASP A 111 11.07 2.76 5.95
CA ASP A 111 9.67 3.14 6.17
C ASP A 111 8.85 3.01 4.87
N ARG A 112 9.39 3.49 3.75
CA ARG A 112 8.73 3.45 2.44
C ARG A 112 8.54 2.04 1.89
N VAL A 113 9.48 1.13 2.15
CA VAL A 113 9.37 -0.28 1.71
C VAL A 113 8.63 -1.15 2.74
N GLY A 114 8.30 -0.61 3.92
CA GLY A 114 7.62 -1.33 5.00
C GLY A 114 8.44 -2.48 5.58
N ARG A 115 9.77 -2.35 5.64
CA ARG A 115 10.69 -3.38 6.18
C ARG A 115 11.50 -2.83 7.33
N ASP A 116 11.99 -3.72 8.20
CA ASP A 116 12.84 -3.31 9.30
C ASP A 116 14.18 -2.69 8.80
N TYR A 117 14.64 -1.69 9.54
CA TYR A 117 15.87 -0.96 9.22
C TYR A 117 17.09 -1.89 9.06
N THR A 118 17.21 -2.94 9.88
CA THR A 118 18.41 -3.81 9.84
C THR A 118 18.48 -4.58 8.52
N THR A 119 17.34 -5.04 8.02
CA THR A 119 17.22 -5.72 6.73
C THR A 119 17.53 -4.76 5.59
N VAL A 120 16.92 -3.57 5.59
CA VAL A 120 17.14 -2.59 4.53
C VAL A 120 18.60 -2.10 4.52
N SER A 121 19.20 -1.85 5.68
CA SER A 121 20.60 -1.47 5.79
C SER A 121 21.56 -2.52 5.22
N ARG A 122 21.33 -3.81 5.50
CA ARG A 122 22.11 -4.91 4.89
C ARG A 122 21.91 -4.97 3.36
N GLN A 123 20.68 -4.78 2.90
CA GLN A 123 20.37 -4.82 1.47
C GLN A 123 20.98 -3.63 0.70
N VAL A 124 20.95 -2.42 1.29
CA VAL A 124 21.62 -1.23 0.74
C VAL A 124 23.14 -1.45 0.71
N ALA A 125 23.74 -1.99 1.78
CA ALA A 125 25.17 -2.33 1.78
C ALA A 125 25.52 -3.36 0.69
N LYS A 126 24.62 -4.32 0.40
CA LYS A 126 24.80 -5.26 -0.70
C LYS A 126 24.72 -4.55 -2.06
N LEU A 127 23.75 -3.67 -2.28
CA LEU A 127 23.65 -2.88 -3.51
C LEU A 127 24.89 -2.00 -3.73
N ASP A 128 25.43 -1.43 -2.65
CA ASP A 128 26.67 -0.64 -2.64
C ASP A 128 27.88 -1.49 -3.04
N SER A 129 28.02 -2.69 -2.45
CA SER A 129 29.07 -3.66 -2.85
C SER A 129 28.96 -4.12 -4.32
N LEU A 130 27.76 -4.08 -4.90
CA LEU A 130 27.52 -4.38 -6.31
C LEU A 130 27.79 -3.17 -7.21
N GLY A 131 28.07 -2.00 -6.64
CA GLY A 131 28.28 -0.73 -7.32
C GLY A 131 27.01 -0.17 -7.96
N LEU A 132 25.82 -0.57 -7.48
CA LEU A 132 24.53 -0.13 -8.02
C LEU A 132 24.00 1.10 -7.31
N VAL A 133 24.34 1.25 -6.03
CA VAL A 133 24.12 2.48 -5.26
C VAL A 133 25.44 2.90 -4.63
N GLU A 134 25.53 4.12 -4.17
CA GLU A 134 26.63 4.63 -3.36
C GLU A 134 26.06 5.15 -2.04
N ARG A 135 26.75 4.87 -0.94
CA ARG A 135 26.39 5.39 0.39
C ARG A 135 27.21 6.63 0.70
N GLN A 136 26.56 7.78 0.75
CA GLN A 136 27.20 9.06 1.08
C GLN A 136 26.61 9.69 2.34
N GLU A 137 27.31 10.69 2.89
CA GLU A 137 26.79 11.53 3.97
C GLU A 137 25.74 12.48 3.39
N ASN A 138 24.61 12.62 4.09
CA ASN A 138 23.61 13.62 3.75
C ASN A 138 24.22 15.03 3.92
N ALA A 139 23.95 15.92 2.96
CA ALA A 139 24.51 17.27 2.94
C ALA A 139 24.01 18.17 4.09
N ASN A 140 22.81 17.90 4.61
CA ASN A 140 22.13 18.65 5.67
C ASN A 140 22.35 18.05 7.07
N ASP A 141 22.46 16.72 7.20
CA ASP A 141 22.82 16.04 8.45
C ASP A 141 23.81 14.89 8.20
N ARG A 142 25.09 15.11 8.49
CA ARG A 142 26.17 14.12 8.31
C ARG A 142 25.99 12.82 9.10
N ARG A 143 25.08 12.78 10.08
CA ARG A 143 24.75 11.54 10.81
C ARG A 143 23.85 10.62 9.99
N VAL A 144 23.17 11.16 8.98
CA VAL A 144 22.32 10.40 8.05
C VAL A 144 23.18 9.92 6.88
N ARG A 145 23.11 8.62 6.61
CA ARG A 145 23.68 8.02 5.41
C ARG A 145 22.57 7.87 4.38
N GLU A 146 22.81 8.39 3.19
CA GLU A 146 21.89 8.28 2.05
C GLU A 146 22.38 7.26 1.05
N ALA A 147 21.44 6.60 0.40
CA ALA A 147 21.69 5.81 -0.79
C ALA A 147 21.43 6.67 -2.02
N VAL A 148 22.40 6.71 -2.93
CA VAL A 148 22.32 7.41 -4.21
C VAL A 148 22.54 6.41 -5.34
N ILE A 149 21.75 6.51 -6.41
CA ILE A 149 21.91 5.63 -7.57
C ILE A 149 23.23 5.93 -8.29
N THR A 150 24.00 4.90 -8.63
CA THR A 150 25.21 5.07 -9.46
C THR A 150 24.85 5.04 -10.95
N ALA A 151 25.81 5.38 -11.82
CA ALA A 151 25.65 5.19 -13.27
C ALA A 151 25.34 3.72 -13.66
N LYS A 152 25.97 2.76 -12.96
CA LYS A 152 25.71 1.33 -13.18
C LYS A 152 24.31 0.94 -12.68
N GLY A 153 23.89 1.46 -11.52
CA GLY A 153 22.54 1.31 -11.02
C GLY A 153 21.50 1.86 -11.98
N LYS A 154 21.74 3.07 -12.51
CA LYS A 154 20.87 3.74 -13.48
C LYS A 154 20.71 2.93 -14.77
N ALA A 155 21.81 2.41 -15.32
CA ALA A 155 21.74 1.54 -16.49
C ALA A 155 20.93 0.25 -16.23
N MET A 156 20.96 -0.26 -14.99
CA MET A 156 20.14 -1.41 -14.59
C MET A 156 18.66 -1.04 -14.45
N THR A 157 18.34 0.09 -13.84
CA THR A 157 16.95 0.57 -13.72
C THR A 157 16.36 0.96 -15.07
N ASP A 158 17.16 1.43 -16.02
CA ASP A 158 16.71 1.72 -17.40
C ASP A 158 16.23 0.44 -18.11
N ARG A 159 16.93 -0.68 -17.89
CA ARG A 159 16.50 -1.99 -18.40
C ARG A 159 15.21 -2.47 -17.73
N ILE A 160 15.06 -2.19 -16.43
CA ILE A 160 13.82 -2.46 -15.69
C ILE A 160 12.67 -1.62 -16.25
N ASP A 161 12.90 -0.35 -16.54
CA ASP A 161 11.89 0.55 -17.08
C ASP A 161 11.46 0.14 -18.49
N ALA A 162 12.40 -0.27 -19.35
CA ALA A 162 12.07 -0.84 -20.66
C ALA A 162 11.24 -2.13 -20.54
N ALA A 163 11.55 -2.99 -19.55
CA ALA A 163 10.74 -4.19 -19.27
C ALA A 163 9.33 -3.84 -18.78
N ARG A 164 9.20 -2.82 -17.92
CA ARG A 164 7.90 -2.31 -17.47
C ARG A 164 7.08 -1.77 -18.63
N GLU A 165 7.69 -1.03 -19.54
CA GLU A 165 7.01 -0.50 -20.72
C GLU A 165 6.43 -1.62 -21.58
N ARG A 166 7.23 -2.65 -21.89
CA ARG A 166 6.75 -3.82 -22.66
C ARG A 166 5.60 -4.56 -21.97
N MET A 167 5.70 -4.78 -20.65
CA MET A 167 4.62 -5.40 -19.89
C MET A 167 3.37 -4.50 -19.83
N GLY A 168 3.55 -3.19 -19.67
CA GLY A 168 2.48 -2.20 -19.65
C GLY A 168 1.73 -2.14 -20.97
N GLN A 169 2.44 -2.20 -22.10
CA GLN A 169 1.82 -2.29 -23.43
C GLN A 169 0.89 -3.50 -23.54
N GLY A 170 1.25 -4.65 -22.96
CA GLY A 170 0.38 -5.82 -22.92
C GLY A 170 -0.86 -5.63 -22.03
N ILE A 171 -0.73 -4.95 -20.89
CA ILE A 171 -1.84 -4.67 -19.96
C ILE A 171 -2.86 -3.73 -20.60
N PHE A 172 -2.38 -2.70 -21.31
CA PHE A 172 -3.23 -1.67 -21.92
C PHE A 172 -3.55 -1.92 -23.40
N ALA A 173 -3.19 -3.09 -23.95
CA ALA A 173 -3.33 -3.38 -25.38
C ALA A 173 -4.77 -3.25 -25.90
N THR A 174 -5.76 -3.51 -25.05
CA THR A 174 -7.19 -3.48 -25.39
C THR A 174 -7.92 -2.25 -24.84
N TRP A 175 -7.20 -1.32 -24.20
CA TRP A 175 -7.79 -0.14 -23.59
C TRP A 175 -7.85 1.00 -24.60
N GLU A 176 -8.88 1.85 -24.50
CA GLU A 176 -8.87 3.11 -25.25
C GLU A 176 -7.80 4.04 -24.68
N HIS A 177 -7.19 4.86 -25.54
CA HIS A 177 -6.18 5.83 -25.13
C HIS A 177 -6.70 6.80 -24.05
N GLN A 178 -7.99 7.15 -24.11
CA GLN A 178 -8.63 8.02 -23.14
C GLN A 178 -8.72 7.36 -21.76
N ASP A 179 -9.05 6.08 -21.67
CA ASP A 179 -9.13 5.35 -20.41
C ASP A 179 -7.78 5.30 -19.70
N VAL A 180 -6.69 5.08 -20.46
CA VAL A 180 -5.32 5.08 -19.92
C VAL A 180 -4.96 6.48 -19.42
N ALA A 181 -5.28 7.53 -20.18
CA ALA A 181 -5.02 8.90 -19.79
C ALA A 181 -5.79 9.29 -18.51
N ASP A 182 -7.05 8.88 -18.41
CA ASP A 182 -7.89 9.13 -17.25
C ASP A 182 -7.42 8.36 -16.02
N LEU A 183 -7.02 7.10 -16.18
CA LEU A 183 -6.42 6.33 -15.08
C LEU A 183 -5.17 7.00 -14.53
N VAL A 184 -4.25 7.44 -15.41
CA VAL A 184 -3.02 8.15 -15.00
C VAL A 184 -3.36 9.44 -14.27
N ARG A 185 -4.32 10.22 -14.78
CA ARG A 185 -4.76 11.47 -14.15
C ARG A 185 -5.37 11.23 -12.77
N LEU A 186 -6.27 10.26 -12.64
CA LEU A 186 -6.99 9.97 -11.40
C LEU A 186 -6.07 9.37 -10.34
N ILE A 187 -5.19 8.43 -10.71
CA ILE A 187 -4.29 7.78 -9.74
C ILE A 187 -3.22 8.74 -9.23
N ARG A 188 -2.75 9.69 -10.06
CA ARG A 188 -1.82 10.75 -9.62
C ARG A 188 -2.49 11.69 -8.64
N ARG A 189 -3.68 12.20 -8.97
CA ARG A 189 -4.46 13.04 -8.05
C ARG A 189 -4.69 12.33 -6.71
N PHE A 190 -5.12 11.07 -6.75
CA PHE A 190 -5.31 10.27 -5.54
C PHE A 190 -4.02 10.11 -4.73
N ALA A 191 -2.88 9.83 -5.39
CA ALA A 191 -1.59 9.71 -4.73
C ALA A 191 -1.08 11.03 -4.14
N ASP A 192 -1.39 12.17 -4.75
CA ASP A 192 -1.02 13.50 -4.24
C ASP A 192 -1.90 13.89 -3.05
N ASP A 193 -3.20 13.61 -3.11
CA ASP A 193 -4.14 13.83 -2.00
C ASP A 193 -3.77 12.96 -0.78
N LEU A 194 -3.27 11.73 -0.98
CA LEU A 194 -2.79 10.84 0.10
C LEU A 194 -1.50 11.33 0.78
N LYS A 195 -0.67 12.13 0.10
CA LYS A 195 0.56 12.70 0.70
C LYS A 195 0.28 13.97 1.50
N GLY A 196 -0.92 14.55 1.38
CA GLY A 196 -1.29 15.86 1.91
C GLY A 196 -1.73 15.92 3.37
N ASP A 197 -1.62 14.81 4.12
CA ASP A 197 -2.05 14.71 5.53
C ASP A 197 -0.85 14.77 6.52
N ASP A 198 0.02 15.78 6.38
CA ASP A 198 1.02 16.17 7.41
C ASP A 198 0.48 17.29 8.32
#